data_AF-A0AAU9Z7M0-F1
#
_entry.id   AF-A0AAU9Z7M0-F1
#
_cell.length_a   1.000
_cell.length_b   1.000
_cell.length_c   1.000
_cell.angle_alpha   90.00
_cell.angle_beta   90.00
_cell.angle_gamma   90.00
#
_symmetry.space_group_name_H-M   'P 1'
#
loop_
_entity.id
_entity.type
_entity.pdbx_description
1 polymer ?
#
loop_
_entity_poly.entity_id
_entity_poly.type
_entity_poly.pdbx_seq_one_letter_code
_entity_poly.pdbx_strand_id
1 'polypeptide(L)'
;MPHAALSTLLLLSLATATVADCPSSTWVQFQGSCYTFLQVTINVETIEDVRNQCIGHGADMISIHNEEENAFILDTLKKQWKGPDDLLLGMFYDTDDATFKWFDNSNMTFDKWADQDGEDLVDTCGFLYTKTGEWKKGNCEISSVEGTLCKASNNHILVSTLVIASTVMLTVLGAIIWFLYKRNVCSGFTVFSSAPQSPCRDDCALVVADDEYDVQLD
;
A
#
# COMPACT_ATOMS: atom_id res chain seq x y z
N MET A 1 -26.64 46.27 11.12
CA MET A 1 -26.52 45.55 9.83
C MET A 1 -25.87 46.50 8.84
N PRO A 2 -25.07 46.04 7.87
CA PRO A 2 -23.89 45.16 7.94
C PRO A 2 -22.68 45.92 7.28
N HIS A 3 -21.41 45.50 7.29
CA HIS A 3 -20.85 44.35 6.58
C HIS A 3 -19.40 44.12 7.04
N ALA A 4 -19.09 42.85 7.24
CA ALA A 4 -17.74 42.33 7.26
C ALA A 4 -17.02 42.61 5.93
N ALA A 5 -15.72 42.90 5.99
CA ALA A 5 -14.81 42.70 4.88
C ALA A 5 -13.58 41.95 5.42
N LEU A 6 -13.59 40.65 5.13
CA LEU A 6 -12.48 39.71 5.22
C LEU A 6 -11.39 40.03 4.17
N SER A 7 -10.24 39.40 4.35
CA SER A 7 -9.28 38.98 3.32
C SER A 7 -8.28 40.05 2.87
N THR A 8 -6.96 39.83 2.85
CA THR A 8 -6.20 38.58 2.63
C THR A 8 -4.83 38.64 3.32
N LEU A 9 -4.55 37.71 4.23
CA LEU A 9 -3.17 37.34 4.57
C LEU A 9 -2.63 36.54 3.38
N LEU A 10 -1.69 37.13 2.64
CA LEU A 10 -0.94 36.46 1.58
C LEU A 10 0.00 35.44 2.26
N LEU A 11 -0.49 34.23 2.51
CA LEU A 11 0.37 33.11 2.86
C LEU A 11 1.09 32.70 1.57
N LEU A 12 2.37 33.09 1.45
CA LEU A 12 3.29 32.40 0.55
C LEU A 12 3.31 30.93 1.00
N SER A 13 2.61 30.06 0.28
CA SER A 13 2.89 28.63 0.35
C SER A 13 4.28 28.44 -0.24
N LEU A 14 5.29 28.30 0.62
CA LEU A 14 6.48 27.56 0.22
C LEU A 14 5.96 26.17 -0.14
N ALA A 15 5.99 25.82 -1.43
CA ALA A 15 6.06 24.43 -1.83
C ALA A 15 7.40 23.90 -1.33
N THR A 16 7.46 23.56 -0.04
CA THR A 16 8.47 22.63 0.43
C THR A 16 8.18 21.35 -0.32
N ALA A 17 9.01 21.03 -1.32
CA ALA A 17 9.15 19.66 -1.76
C ALA A 17 9.60 18.90 -0.51
N THR A 18 8.64 18.36 0.25
CA THR A 18 8.95 17.49 1.37
C THR A 18 9.60 16.28 0.72
N VAL A 19 10.92 16.19 0.82
CA VAL A 19 11.60 14.91 0.70
C VAL A 19 10.91 14.04 1.73
N ALA A 20 10.01 13.17 1.28
CA ALA A 20 9.28 12.30 2.19
C ALA A 20 10.35 11.41 2.85
N ASP A 21 10.50 11.55 4.16
CA ASP A 21 11.30 10.63 4.94
C ASP A 21 10.67 9.24 4.85
N CYS A 22 11.50 8.21 4.84
CA CYS A 22 11.01 6.85 4.76
C CYS A 22 10.18 6.47 6.00
N PRO A 23 9.25 5.50 5.88
CA PRO A 23 8.22 5.26 6.91
C PRO A 23 8.75 4.94 8.31
N SER A 24 9.94 4.35 8.42
CA SER A 24 10.57 4.02 9.69
C SER A 24 12.09 3.87 9.55
N SER A 25 12.79 3.69 10.66
CA SER A 25 14.25 3.50 10.72
C SER A 25 14.76 2.20 10.07
N THR A 26 13.87 1.26 9.74
CA THR A 26 14.25 0.03 9.01
C THR A 26 14.39 0.26 7.51
N TRP A 27 13.90 1.39 7.00
CA TRP A 27 14.02 1.76 5.60
C TRP A 27 15.26 2.60 5.37
N VAL A 28 15.89 2.39 4.22
CA VAL A 28 17.02 3.18 3.75
C VAL A 28 16.56 4.01 2.56
N GLN A 29 16.86 5.31 2.58
CA GLN A 29 16.50 6.21 1.48
C GLN A 29 17.61 6.28 0.44
N PHE A 30 17.24 6.22 -0.84
CA PHE A 30 18.14 6.47 -1.95
C PHE A 30 17.37 7.07 -3.13
N GLN A 31 17.86 8.19 -3.67
CA GLN A 31 17.32 8.88 -4.86
C GLN A 31 15.78 9.06 -4.90
N GLY A 32 15.15 9.37 -3.76
CA GLY A 32 13.70 9.58 -3.71
C GLY A 32 12.86 8.30 -3.69
N SER A 33 13.50 7.17 -3.34
CA SER A 33 12.87 5.89 -3.04
C SER A 33 13.31 5.41 -1.66
N CYS A 34 12.48 4.56 -1.07
CA CYS A 34 12.71 3.91 0.21
C CYS A 34 12.84 2.41 -0.01
N TYR A 35 13.86 1.81 0.61
CA TYR A 35 14.21 0.40 0.45
C TYR A 35 14.18 -0.29 1.80
N THR A 36 13.61 -1.49 1.88
CA THR A 36 13.62 -2.31 3.10
C THR A 36 13.85 -3.77 2.76
N PHE A 37 14.58 -4.45 3.65
CA PHE A 37 14.85 -5.88 3.54
C PHE A 37 13.94 -6.61 4.52
N LEU A 38 13.10 -7.49 4.02
CA LEU A 38 12.25 -8.33 4.84
C LEU A 38 12.93 -9.68 5.02
N GLN A 39 13.53 -9.91 6.19
CA GLN A 39 14.15 -11.17 6.55
C GLN A 39 13.09 -12.15 7.06
N VAL A 40 12.25 -12.65 6.16
CA VAL A 40 11.17 -13.60 6.45
C VAL A 40 11.28 -14.83 5.55
N THR A 41 10.95 -16.00 6.07
CA THR A 41 10.78 -17.19 5.23
C THR A 41 9.39 -17.17 4.62
N ILE A 42 9.34 -17.15 3.29
CA ILE A 42 8.10 -17.12 2.52
C ILE A 42 7.99 -18.47 1.81
N ASN A 43 6.88 -19.19 2.06
CA ASN A 43 6.52 -20.33 1.23
C ASN A 43 5.88 -19.78 -0.04
N VAL A 44 6.39 -20.19 -1.19
CA VAL A 44 6.04 -19.58 -2.48
C VAL A 44 5.26 -20.63 -3.27
N GLU A 45 3.97 -20.35 -3.52
CA GLU A 45 3.19 -21.07 -4.52
C GLU A 45 3.28 -20.35 -5.86
N THR A 46 3.30 -19.02 -5.81
CA THR A 46 3.53 -18.15 -6.97
C THR A 46 4.46 -16.99 -6.57
N ILE A 47 5.19 -16.42 -7.52
CA ILE A 47 6.05 -15.25 -7.25
C ILE A 47 5.26 -14.07 -6.65
N GLU A 48 3.96 -13.98 -6.93
CA GLU A 48 3.08 -12.97 -6.33
C GLU A 48 3.03 -13.07 -4.80
N ASP A 49 3.26 -14.24 -4.20
CA ASP A 49 3.33 -14.39 -2.74
C ASP A 49 4.48 -13.57 -2.14
N VAL A 50 5.63 -13.54 -2.84
CA VAL A 50 6.77 -12.71 -2.45
C VAL A 50 6.45 -11.24 -2.64
N ARG A 51 5.75 -10.90 -3.72
CA ARG A 51 5.30 -9.53 -3.99
C ARG A 51 4.34 -9.02 -2.92
N ASN A 52 3.40 -9.85 -2.50
CA ASN A 52 2.39 -9.52 -1.51
C ASN A 52 3.00 -9.17 -0.15
N GLN A 53 4.18 -9.72 0.19
CA GLN A 53 4.93 -9.28 1.38
C GLN A 53 5.36 -7.81 1.26
N CYS A 54 5.86 -7.38 0.10
CA CYS A 54 6.21 -5.97 -0.11
C CYS A 54 4.97 -5.05 -0.14
N ILE A 55 3.89 -5.49 -0.78
CA ILE A 55 2.61 -4.75 -0.85
C ILE A 55 2.04 -4.53 0.55
N GLY A 56 2.09 -5.55 1.42
CA GLY A 56 1.67 -5.44 2.81
C GLY A 56 2.42 -4.36 3.61
N HIS A 57 3.60 -3.96 3.15
CA HIS A 57 4.43 -2.90 3.72
C HIS A 57 4.38 -1.58 2.94
N GLY A 58 3.43 -1.42 2.00
CA GLY A 58 3.27 -0.19 1.21
C GLY A 58 4.33 0.01 0.14
N ALA A 59 5.00 -1.06 -0.28
CA ALA A 59 6.04 -1.09 -1.31
C ALA A 59 5.69 -2.11 -2.40
N ASP A 60 6.58 -2.27 -3.38
CA ASP A 60 6.57 -3.38 -4.32
C ASP A 60 7.91 -4.13 -4.25
N MET A 61 8.02 -5.27 -4.95
CA MET A 61 9.31 -5.95 -5.11
C MET A 61 10.33 -5.02 -5.78
N ILE A 62 11.60 -5.28 -5.50
CA ILE A 62 12.68 -4.42 -6.00
C ILE A 62 12.71 -4.32 -7.52
N SER A 63 12.73 -3.08 -8.01
CA SER A 63 13.08 -2.68 -9.37
C SER A 63 14.37 -1.86 -9.36
N ILE A 64 15.21 -2.02 -10.39
CA ILE A 64 16.52 -1.37 -10.49
C ILE A 64 16.62 -0.66 -11.84
N HIS A 65 16.91 0.64 -11.82
CA HIS A 65 16.79 1.52 -12.99
C HIS A 65 18.11 2.18 -13.42
N ASN A 66 19.19 2.01 -12.67
CA ASN A 66 20.52 2.48 -13.04
C ASN A 66 21.62 1.77 -12.24
N GLU A 67 22.88 1.97 -12.67
CA GLU A 67 24.06 1.38 -12.05
C GLU A 67 24.27 1.88 -10.62
N GLU A 68 23.99 3.15 -10.34
CA GLU A 68 24.13 3.73 -9.00
C GLU A 68 23.17 3.08 -7.99
N GLU A 69 21.94 2.81 -8.40
CA GLU A 69 20.93 2.09 -7.61
C GLU A 69 21.37 0.64 -7.38
N ASN A 70 21.84 -0.05 -8.41
CA ASN A 70 22.36 -1.42 -8.29
C ASN A 70 23.53 -1.49 -7.29
N ALA A 71 24.47 -0.53 -7.38
CA ALA A 71 25.61 -0.43 -6.48
C ALA A 71 25.19 -0.12 -5.04
N PHE A 72 24.22 0.78 -4.85
CA PHE A 72 23.64 1.09 -3.54
C PHE A 72 22.97 -0.15 -2.90
N ILE A 73 22.17 -0.88 -3.68
CA ILE A 73 21.53 -2.12 -3.22
C ILE A 73 22.59 -3.13 -2.78
N LEU A 74 23.63 -3.34 -3.60
CA LEU A 74 24.71 -4.26 -3.30
C LEU A 74 25.47 -3.90 -2.01
N ASP A 75 25.81 -2.62 -1.81
CA ASP A 75 26.46 -2.15 -0.58
C ASP A 75 25.55 -2.33 0.66
N THR A 76 24.25 -2.10 0.49
CA THR A 76 23.29 -2.27 1.58
C THR A 76 23.10 -3.75 1.94
N LEU A 77 22.98 -4.63 0.95
CA LEU A 77 22.92 -6.08 1.13
C LEU A 77 24.15 -6.59 1.86
N LYS A 78 25.37 -6.14 1.51
CA LYS A 78 26.60 -6.54 2.21
C LYS A 78 26.59 -6.25 3.72
N LYS A 79 25.82 -5.25 4.16
CA LYS A 79 25.74 -4.84 5.57
C LYS A 79 24.61 -5.53 6.33
N GLN A 80 23.48 -5.77 5.66
CA GLN A 80 22.24 -6.16 6.32
C GLN A 80 21.76 -7.57 5.97
N TRP A 81 22.08 -8.07 4.77
CA TRP A 81 21.58 -9.33 4.25
C TRP A 81 22.34 -10.52 4.81
N LYS A 82 21.59 -11.51 5.30
CA LYS A 82 22.12 -12.79 5.80
C LYS A 82 21.52 -14.00 5.09
N GLY A 83 20.77 -13.77 4.01
CA GLY A 83 20.14 -14.84 3.23
C GLY A 83 21.07 -15.41 2.15
N PRO A 84 20.50 -16.17 1.20
CA PRO A 84 21.21 -16.77 0.08
C PRO A 84 21.93 -15.74 -0.79
N ASP A 85 22.90 -16.22 -1.55
CA ASP A 85 23.69 -15.35 -2.43
C ASP A 85 22.89 -14.84 -3.64
N ASP A 86 21.84 -15.55 -4.05
CA ASP A 86 20.92 -15.12 -5.12
C ASP A 86 19.64 -14.58 -4.49
N LEU A 87 19.34 -13.31 -4.78
CA LEU A 87 18.17 -12.59 -4.27
C LEU A 87 17.16 -12.36 -5.39
N LEU A 88 15.90 -12.76 -5.18
CA LEU A 88 14.84 -12.60 -6.16
C LEU A 88 14.55 -11.10 -6.43
N LEU A 89 14.55 -10.73 -7.71
CA LEU A 89 14.18 -9.40 -8.18
C LEU A 89 12.68 -9.33 -8.48
N GLY A 90 12.12 -8.13 -8.51
CA GLY A 90 10.72 -7.89 -8.85
C GLY A 90 10.41 -7.99 -10.34
N MET A 91 11.04 -8.90 -11.08
CA MET A 91 10.85 -9.04 -12.52
C MET A 91 10.48 -10.47 -12.94
N PHE A 92 9.77 -10.56 -14.05
CA PHE A 92 9.41 -11.81 -14.72
C PHE A 92 9.57 -11.65 -16.23
N TYR A 93 9.74 -12.77 -16.93
CA TYR A 93 9.73 -12.80 -18.38
C TYR A 93 8.29 -12.90 -18.88
N ASP A 94 7.87 -11.92 -19.67
CA ASP A 94 6.58 -11.92 -20.37
C ASP A 94 6.77 -12.62 -21.72
N THR A 95 6.11 -13.78 -21.88
CA THR A 95 6.21 -14.60 -23.09
C THR A 95 5.43 -14.02 -24.27
N ASP A 96 4.39 -13.22 -24.02
CA ASP A 96 3.59 -12.58 -25.08
C ASP A 96 4.40 -11.45 -25.73
N ASP A 97 5.08 -10.64 -24.91
CA ASP A 97 5.90 -9.53 -25.37
C ASP A 97 7.38 -9.90 -25.60
N ALA A 98 7.77 -11.14 -25.29
CA ALA A 98 9.14 -11.66 -25.36
C ALA A 98 10.18 -10.76 -24.67
N THR A 99 9.82 -10.20 -23.50
CA THR A 99 10.65 -9.24 -22.76
C THR A 99 10.50 -9.41 -21.25
N PHE A 100 11.53 -9.03 -20.49
CA PHE A 100 11.40 -8.91 -19.04
C PHE A 100 10.58 -7.68 -18.67
N LYS A 101 9.79 -7.78 -17.60
CA LYS A 101 9.01 -6.68 -17.03
C LYS A 101 9.14 -6.64 -15.52
N TRP A 102 9.10 -5.44 -14.95
CA TRP A 102 8.99 -5.25 -13.51
C TRP A 102 7.54 -5.36 -13.04
N PHE A 103 7.32 -5.97 -11.88
CA PHE A 103 6.00 -6.05 -11.24
C PHE A 103 5.42 -4.68 -10.89
N ASP A 104 6.27 -3.70 -10.56
CA ASP A 104 5.88 -2.33 -10.25
C ASP A 104 5.45 -1.51 -11.49
N ASN A 105 5.44 -2.15 -12.67
CA ASN A 105 5.13 -1.56 -13.98
C ASN A 105 6.07 -0.43 -14.41
N SER A 106 7.26 -0.32 -13.81
CA SER A 106 8.29 0.59 -14.27
C SER A 106 8.96 0.08 -15.55
N ASN A 107 9.55 0.99 -16.32
CA ASN A 107 10.22 0.64 -17.57
C ASN A 107 11.55 -0.08 -17.32
N MET A 108 11.81 -1.16 -18.06
CA MET A 108 13.13 -1.79 -18.16
C MET A 108 14.09 -0.85 -18.91
N THR A 109 14.80 0.00 -18.17
CA THR A 109 15.74 1.01 -18.70
C THR A 109 17.20 0.65 -18.43
N PHE A 110 17.43 -0.33 -17.58
CA PHE A 110 18.73 -0.78 -17.14
C PHE A 110 18.68 -2.28 -16.92
N ASP A 111 19.78 -2.94 -17.28
CA ASP A 111 20.02 -4.33 -16.99
C ASP A 111 21.50 -4.58 -16.70
N LYS A 112 21.76 -5.60 -15.90
CA LYS A 112 23.12 -6.02 -15.54
C LYS A 112 23.25 -7.53 -15.59
N TRP A 113 22.74 -8.13 -16.66
CA TRP A 113 22.78 -9.57 -16.85
C TRP A 113 24.23 -10.07 -16.85
N ALA A 114 24.49 -11.14 -16.11
CA ALA A 114 25.69 -11.93 -16.30
C ALA A 114 25.62 -12.62 -17.67
N ASP A 115 26.77 -12.83 -18.30
CA ASP A 115 26.85 -13.63 -19.52
C ASP A 115 26.34 -15.05 -19.23
N GLN A 116 25.22 -15.41 -19.83
CA GLN A 116 24.59 -16.73 -19.71
C GLN A 116 24.20 -17.23 -21.10
N ASP A 117 24.52 -18.47 -21.40
CA ASP A 117 24.12 -19.13 -22.66
C ASP A 117 22.61 -19.40 -22.68
N GLY A 118 22.03 -19.45 -23.88
CA GLY A 118 20.58 -19.51 -24.13
C GLY A 118 19.81 -20.47 -23.23
N GLU A 119 19.11 -19.90 -22.25
CA GLU A 119 18.15 -20.59 -21.39
C GLU A 119 16.74 -20.53 -22.01
N ASP A 120 15.94 -21.56 -21.74
CA ASP A 120 14.51 -21.49 -21.99
C ASP A 120 13.90 -20.40 -21.09
N LEU A 121 13.20 -19.44 -21.69
CA LEU A 121 12.69 -18.26 -20.99
C LEU A 121 11.27 -18.45 -20.46
N VAL A 122 10.68 -19.65 -20.65
CA VAL A 122 9.40 -19.99 -20.04
C VAL A 122 9.53 -19.96 -18.51
N ASP A 123 8.56 -19.35 -17.84
CA ASP A 123 8.50 -19.20 -16.38
C ASP A 123 9.82 -18.71 -15.76
N THR A 124 10.45 -17.71 -16.39
CA THR A 124 11.75 -17.18 -15.98
C THR A 124 11.63 -15.89 -15.19
N CYS A 125 12.36 -15.83 -14.07
CA CYS A 125 12.48 -14.72 -13.15
C CYS A 125 13.93 -14.24 -13.07
N GLY A 126 14.11 -13.01 -12.58
CA GLY A 126 15.43 -12.40 -12.39
C GLY A 126 15.93 -12.54 -10.96
N PHE A 127 17.22 -12.81 -10.80
CA PHE A 127 17.90 -12.91 -9.52
C PHE A 127 19.15 -12.02 -9.50
N LEU A 128 19.34 -11.26 -8.43
CA LEU A 128 20.55 -10.50 -8.16
C LEU A 128 21.56 -11.37 -7.42
N TYR A 129 22.75 -11.54 -7.98
CA TYR A 129 23.85 -12.18 -7.27
C TYR A 129 24.51 -11.18 -6.31
N THR A 130 24.26 -11.35 -5.02
CA THR A 130 24.64 -10.41 -3.96
C THR A 130 26.16 -10.23 -3.76
N LYS A 131 27.01 -11.01 -4.45
CA LYS A 131 28.48 -10.83 -4.40
C LYS A 131 28.97 -9.85 -5.46
N THR A 132 28.50 -9.97 -6.69
CA THR A 132 28.97 -9.14 -7.84
C THR A 132 27.99 -8.02 -8.18
N GLY A 133 26.71 -8.19 -7.88
CA GLY A 133 25.62 -7.31 -8.27
C GLY A 133 25.14 -7.53 -9.71
N GLU A 134 25.60 -8.60 -10.37
CA GLU A 134 25.08 -9.02 -11.68
C GLU A 134 23.80 -9.83 -11.53
N TRP A 135 23.00 -9.86 -12.59
CA TRP A 135 21.69 -10.50 -12.62
C TRP A 135 21.76 -11.82 -13.36
N LYS A 136 20.99 -12.80 -12.91
CA LYS A 136 20.87 -14.11 -13.52
C LYS A 136 19.42 -14.43 -13.79
N LYS A 137 19.19 -15.17 -14.85
CA LYS A 137 17.89 -15.77 -15.15
C LYS A 137 17.76 -17.07 -14.35
N GLY A 138 16.55 -17.41 -13.96
CA GLY A 138 16.24 -18.65 -13.26
C GLY A 138 14.75 -18.91 -13.21
N ASN A 139 14.37 -20.15 -12.89
CA ASN A 139 12.96 -20.54 -12.83
C ASN A 139 12.22 -19.78 -11.70
N CYS A 140 11.02 -19.28 -12.01
CA CYS A 140 10.12 -18.65 -11.05
C CYS A 140 9.52 -19.66 -10.05
N GLU A 141 9.47 -20.95 -10.38
CA GLU A 141 8.94 -22.02 -9.52
C GLU A 141 9.89 -22.36 -8.35
N ILE A 142 10.06 -21.41 -7.44
CA ILE A 142 10.77 -21.58 -6.17
C ILE A 142 9.76 -21.94 -5.08
N SER A 143 10.08 -22.93 -4.25
CA SER A 143 9.17 -23.39 -3.18
C SER A 143 9.26 -22.54 -1.90
N SER A 144 10.40 -21.90 -1.67
CA SER A 144 10.57 -20.95 -0.58
C SER A 144 11.69 -19.94 -0.85
N VAL A 145 11.55 -18.75 -0.25
CA VAL A 145 12.60 -17.72 -0.22
C VAL A 145 12.88 -17.28 1.22
N GLU A 146 14.14 -17.01 1.54
CA GLU A 146 14.60 -16.62 2.89
C GLU A 146 14.68 -15.10 3.09
N GLY A 147 13.89 -14.37 2.30
CA GLY A 147 13.67 -12.94 2.42
C GLY A 147 13.40 -12.28 1.08
N THR A 148 13.07 -10.99 1.13
CA THR A 148 12.79 -10.18 -0.06
C THR A 148 13.24 -8.74 0.14
N LEU A 149 13.57 -8.06 -0.96
CA LEU A 149 13.89 -6.64 -0.99
C LEU A 149 12.73 -5.87 -1.60
N CYS A 150 12.24 -4.88 -0.87
CA CYS A 150 11.10 -4.07 -1.26
C CYS A 150 11.51 -2.62 -1.53
N LYS A 151 10.86 -1.98 -2.50
CA LYS A 151 11.06 -0.58 -2.89
C LYS A 151 9.73 0.17 -2.89
N ALA A 152 9.71 1.33 -2.26
CA ALA A 152 8.60 2.29 -2.33
C ALA A 152 9.08 3.58 -3.00
N SER A 153 8.35 4.06 -4.01
CA SER A 153 8.65 5.37 -4.61
C SER A 153 8.01 6.50 -3.81
N ASN A 154 8.70 7.64 -3.69
CA ASN A 154 8.12 8.81 -3.02
C ASN A 154 6.80 9.26 -3.66
N ASN A 155 6.64 9.11 -4.98
CA ASN A 155 5.37 9.43 -5.65
C ASN A 155 4.24 8.52 -5.15
N HIS A 156 4.49 7.22 -4.98
CA HIS A 156 3.52 6.28 -4.42
C HIS A 156 3.18 6.63 -2.97
N ILE A 157 4.17 7.01 -2.17
CA ILE A 157 3.97 7.44 -0.78
C ILE A 157 3.13 8.73 -0.72
N LEU A 158 3.41 9.71 -1.58
CA LEU A 158 2.66 10.97 -1.64
C LEU A 158 1.20 10.76 -2.08
N VAL A 159 0.96 9.94 -3.09
CA VAL A 159 -0.41 9.63 -3.53
C VAL A 159 -1.17 8.88 -2.44
N SER A 160 -0.56 7.87 -1.82
CA SER A 160 -1.18 7.11 -0.74
C SER A 160 -1.54 8.00 0.46
N THR A 161 -0.62 8.87 0.90
CA THR A 161 -0.87 9.81 2.00
C THR A 161 -1.94 10.84 1.66
N LEU A 162 -1.98 11.37 0.44
CA LEU A 162 -3.03 12.29 -0.01
C LEU A 162 -4.41 11.62 -0.04
N VAL A 163 -4.50 10.38 -0.51
CA VAL A 163 -5.75 9.60 -0.53
C VAL A 163 -6.23 9.31 0.89
N ILE A 164 -5.34 8.87 1.78
CA ILE A 164 -5.67 8.58 3.18
C ILE A 164 -6.11 9.87 3.90
N ALA A 165 -5.37 10.97 3.76
CA ALA A 165 -5.73 12.24 4.38
C ALA A 165 -7.10 12.74 3.88
N SER A 166 -7.37 12.62 2.57
CA SER A 166 -8.63 13.03 1.98
C SER A 166 -9.81 12.20 2.49
N THR A 167 -9.65 10.88 2.57
CA THR A 167 -10.70 9.98 3.09
C THR A 167 -10.99 10.23 4.57
N VAL A 168 -9.96 10.43 5.40
CA VAL A 168 -10.12 10.79 6.82
C VAL A 168 -10.82 12.15 6.96
N MET A 169 -10.44 13.16 6.18
CA MET A 169 -11.12 14.46 6.23
C MET A 169 -12.60 14.38 5.84
N LEU A 170 -12.94 13.61 4.80
CA LEU A 170 -14.32 13.43 4.37
C LEU A 170 -15.17 12.68 5.42
N THR A 171 -14.62 11.63 6.04
CA THR A 171 -15.34 10.89 7.10
C THR A 171 -15.57 11.75 8.35
N VAL A 172 -14.58 12.54 8.76
CA VAL A 172 -14.71 13.47 9.89
C VAL A 172 -15.73 14.57 9.58
N LEU A 173 -15.65 15.19 8.39
CA LEU A 173 -16.63 16.20 7.97
C LEU A 173 -18.04 15.61 7.91
N GLY A 174 -18.20 14.40 7.37
CA GLY A 174 -19.46 13.68 7.34
C GLY A 174 -20.03 13.44 8.76
N ALA A 175 -19.19 13.00 9.69
CA ALA A 175 -19.59 12.79 11.09
C ALA A 175 -19.98 14.10 11.79
N ILE A 176 -19.25 15.19 11.54
CA ILE A 176 -19.57 16.53 12.07
C ILE A 176 -20.90 17.02 11.51
N ILE A 177 -21.12 16.94 10.20
CA ILE A 177 -22.37 17.34 9.54
C ILE A 177 -23.54 16.52 10.10
N TRP A 178 -23.38 15.20 10.23
CA TRP A 178 -24.40 14.32 10.81
C TRP A 178 -24.72 14.69 12.26
N PHE A 179 -23.70 14.95 13.09
CA PHE A 179 -23.88 15.36 14.48
C PHE A 179 -24.60 16.71 14.59
N LEU A 180 -24.24 17.69 13.75
CA LEU A 180 -24.90 18.99 13.70
C LEU A 180 -26.35 18.87 13.24
N TYR A 181 -26.62 18.04 12.22
CA TYR A 181 -27.97 17.74 11.76
C TYR A 181 -28.81 17.13 12.89
N LYS A 182 -28.30 16.10 13.58
CA LYS A 182 -28.98 15.47 14.72
C LYS A 182 -29.24 16.46 15.84
N ARG A 183 -28.28 17.33 16.17
CA ARG A 183 -28.45 18.37 17.20
C ARG A 183 -29.53 19.39 16.82
N ASN A 184 -29.63 19.78 15.55
CA ASN A 184 -30.63 20.73 15.08
C ASN A 184 -32.05 20.12 15.07
N VAL A 185 -32.16 18.83 14.70
CA VAL A 185 -33.42 18.08 14.79
C VAL A 185 -33.88 17.96 16.25
N CYS A 186 -32.98 17.74 17.21
CA CYS A 186 -33.33 17.74 18.63
C CYS A 186 -33.59 19.14 19.23
N SER A 187 -32.94 20.19 18.71
CA SER A 187 -33.14 21.58 19.19
C SER A 187 -34.38 22.24 18.59
N GLY A 188 -34.92 21.69 17.48
CA GLY A 188 -36.13 22.15 16.81
C GLY A 188 -37.43 21.87 17.56
N PHE A 189 -37.40 21.27 18.76
CA PHE A 189 -38.59 21.09 19.59
C PHE A 189 -38.50 21.92 20.87
N THR A 190 -38.63 23.23 20.74
CA THR A 190 -39.21 24.04 21.83
C THR A 190 -40.19 25.07 21.25
N VAL A 191 -41.41 25.02 21.80
CA VAL A 191 -42.55 25.97 21.70
C VAL A 191 -43.57 25.76 20.55
N PHE A 192 -44.45 24.77 20.72
CA PHE A 192 -45.86 25.04 21.08
C PHE A 192 -46.49 23.79 21.72
N SER A 193 -47.07 23.94 22.92
CA SER A 193 -47.88 22.90 23.60
C SER A 193 -49.09 22.54 22.73
N SER A 194 -49.44 21.28 22.47
CA SER A 194 -50.04 20.34 23.43
C SER A 194 -49.88 18.86 23.05
N ALA A 195 -49.63 18.02 24.06
CA ALA A 195 -49.66 16.53 24.11
C ALA A 195 -48.35 15.78 23.76
N PRO A 196 -47.99 14.71 24.52
CA PRO A 196 -46.64 14.15 24.51
C PRO A 196 -46.48 13.02 23.49
N GLN A 197 -45.46 13.10 22.63
CA GLN A 197 -44.89 11.92 21.99
C GLN A 197 -43.39 11.89 22.27
N SER A 198 -43.01 10.94 23.11
CA SER A 198 -41.63 10.53 23.34
C SER A 198 -41.05 9.93 22.05
N PRO A 199 -39.79 10.24 21.74
CA PRO A 199 -38.93 9.15 21.34
C PRO A 199 -37.53 9.38 21.90
N CYS A 200 -37.30 8.92 23.12
CA CYS A 200 -35.98 8.57 23.56
C CYS A 200 -36.08 7.26 24.35
N ARG A 201 -35.28 6.28 23.90
CA ARG A 201 -34.67 5.22 24.71
C ARG A 201 -35.54 3.96 24.86
N ASP A 202 -35.08 2.71 24.79
CA ASP A 202 -33.77 2.06 24.95
C ASP A 202 -33.69 0.80 24.06
N ASP A 203 -32.46 0.33 23.87
CA ASP A 203 -32.09 -1.07 23.60
C ASP A 203 -33.04 -2.10 24.25
N CYS A 204 -33.51 -3.09 23.50
CA CYS A 204 -34.21 -4.27 24.04
C CYS A 204 -33.89 -5.50 23.17
N ALA A 205 -32.92 -6.26 23.66
CA ALA A 205 -32.73 -7.66 23.28
C ALA A 205 -33.68 -8.59 24.07
N LEU A 206 -33.92 -9.78 23.50
CA LEU A 206 -34.43 -11.04 24.12
C LEU A 206 -35.95 -11.07 24.43
N VAL A 207 -36.75 -12.15 24.30
CA VAL A 207 -36.57 -13.62 24.20
C VAL A 207 -37.76 -14.21 23.39
N VAL A 208 -37.52 -15.38 22.78
CA VAL A 208 -38.44 -16.44 22.27
C VAL A 208 -39.79 -16.61 23.00
N ALA A 209 -40.85 -16.93 22.25
CA ALA A 209 -41.88 -17.92 22.63
C ALA A 209 -42.57 -18.47 21.37
N ASP A 210 -42.59 -19.81 21.28
CA ASP A 210 -43.21 -20.66 20.27
C ASP A 210 -44.76 -20.65 20.30
N ASP A 211 -45.32 -21.39 19.33
CA ASP A 211 -46.61 -22.08 19.32
C ASP A 211 -47.76 -21.49 18.47
N GLU A 212 -47.78 -21.91 17.20
CA GLU A 212 -48.70 -22.91 16.61
C GLU A 212 -50.25 -22.65 16.50
N TYR A 213 -50.80 -23.20 15.39
CA TYR A 213 -52.22 -23.42 14.96
C TYR A 213 -53.14 -22.19 14.75
N ASP A 214 -54.06 -22.10 13.79
CA ASP A 214 -54.88 -23.14 13.15
C ASP A 214 -55.51 -22.66 11.81
N VAL A 215 -56.10 -23.64 11.14
CA VAL A 215 -56.69 -23.82 9.80
C VAL A 215 -57.93 -22.94 9.49
N GLN A 216 -58.21 -22.63 8.20
CA GLN A 216 -59.44 -23.02 7.46
C GLN A 216 -59.66 -22.38 6.07
N LEU A 217 -59.92 -23.28 5.09
CA LEU A 217 -60.74 -23.25 3.85
C LEU A 217 -60.42 -22.19 2.77
N ASP A 218 -60.34 -22.52 1.48
CA ASP A 218 -60.93 -23.62 0.66
C ASP A 218 -59.88 -24.45 -0.12
#